data_AF-A0A7K7W0L2-F1
#
_entry.id   AF-A0A7K7W0L2-F1
#
_cell.length_a   1.000
_cell.length_b   1.000
_cell.length_c   1.000
_cell.angle_alpha   90.00
_cell.angle_beta   90.00
_cell.angle_gamma   90.00
#
_symmetry.space_group_name_H-M   'P 1'
#
loop_
_entity.id
_entity.type
_entity.pdbx_description
1 polymer ?
#
loop_
_entity_poly.entity_id
_entity_poly.type
_entity_poly.pdbx_seq_one_letter_code
_entity_poly.pdbx_strand_id
1 'polypeptide(L)'
;RVLSEPQEGLTVFTDASSITSTAVVVWKAESWERVKLTEPGSSVQQLEALAVAHALKTWLQQHINIVTDSMFVFKLLLSMTTPGWAGTPIAIMLEEALQQRDATASIIHVRSHDTVSGYYQEGNDKADSAAKGVWTVARARAIHDHLHIGAKALARHCDIPITAARDVVATCPYCQR
;
A
#
# COMPACT_ATOMS: atom_id res chain seq x y z
N ARG A 1 21.43 -6.25 -7.63
CA ARG A 1 20.59 -5.10 -8.05
C ARG A 1 19.94 -4.40 -6.85
N VAL A 2 19.60 -5.16 -5.81
CA VAL A 2 19.26 -4.57 -4.50
C VAL A 2 20.55 -4.27 -3.73
N LEU A 3 20.63 -3.11 -3.07
CA LEU A 3 21.71 -2.71 -2.16
C LEU A 3 21.19 -2.73 -0.71
N SER A 4 22.09 -3.02 0.24
CA SER A 4 21.76 -3.11 1.67
C SER A 4 21.65 -1.77 2.39
N GLU A 5 22.26 -0.73 1.83
CA GLU A 5 22.30 0.61 2.45
C GLU A 5 21.65 1.65 1.54
N PRO A 6 20.91 2.63 2.11
CA PRO A 6 20.37 3.75 1.36
C PRO A 6 21.48 4.50 0.61
N GLN A 7 21.19 4.97 -0.60
CA GLN A 7 22.10 5.83 -1.36
C GLN A 7 21.52 7.24 -1.48
N GLU A 8 22.35 8.22 -1.87
CA GLU A 8 21.81 9.51 -2.28
C GLU A 8 20.92 9.34 -3.53
N GLY A 9 19.74 9.97 -3.52
CA GLY A 9 18.81 9.91 -4.64
C GLY A 9 17.34 9.92 -4.23
N LEU A 10 16.49 9.57 -5.19
CA LEU A 10 15.04 9.55 -5.00
C LEU A 10 14.66 8.53 -3.92
N THR A 11 13.90 8.99 -2.93
CA THR A 11 13.27 8.12 -1.95
C THR A 11 11.78 8.02 -2.23
N VAL A 12 11.27 6.79 -2.30
CA VAL A 12 9.89 6.47 -2.57
C VAL A 12 9.34 5.65 -1.42
N PHE A 13 8.10 5.91 -1.04
CA PHE A 13 7.39 5.30 0.07
C PHE A 13 6.28 4.45 -0.49
N THR A 14 6.15 3.23 -0.01
CA THR A 14 5.13 2.29 -0.45
C THR A 14 4.28 1.84 0.73
N ASP A 15 2.98 1.77 0.51
CA ASP A 15 2.02 1.21 1.46
C ASP A 15 0.84 0.61 0.68
N ALA A 16 0.06 -0.23 1.35
CA ALA A 16 -1.16 -0.78 0.80
C ALA A 16 -2.29 -0.92 1.81
N SER A 17 -3.51 -0.92 1.29
CA SER A 17 -4.71 -1.21 2.06
C SER A 17 -5.52 -2.29 1.37
N SER A 18 -5.65 -3.45 2.02
CA SER A 18 -6.59 -4.50 1.58
C SER A 18 -8.04 -4.02 1.63
N ILE A 19 -8.34 -3.11 2.56
CA ILE A 19 -9.68 -2.57 2.77
C ILE A 19 -10.16 -1.78 1.55
N THR A 20 -9.29 -0.93 0.99
CA THR A 20 -9.58 -0.19 -0.25
C THR A 20 -9.04 -0.89 -1.49
N SER A 21 -8.47 -2.09 -1.33
CA SER A 21 -7.79 -2.84 -2.39
C SER A 21 -6.78 -2.00 -3.16
N THR A 22 -6.05 -1.13 -2.46
CA THR A 22 -5.18 -0.12 -3.05
C THR A 22 -3.73 -0.37 -2.68
N ALA A 23 -2.84 -0.31 -3.66
CA ALA A 23 -1.40 -0.22 -3.51
C ALA A 23 -0.96 1.22 -3.84
N VAL A 24 -0.02 1.77 -3.08
CA VAL A 24 0.34 3.19 -3.17
C VAL A 24 1.85 3.36 -3.27
N VAL A 25 2.27 4.29 -4.13
CA VAL A 25 3.64 4.81 -4.18
C VAL A 25 3.59 6.32 -3.97
N VAL A 26 4.36 6.83 -3.02
CA VAL A 26 4.49 8.25 -2.68
C VAL A 26 5.95 8.67 -2.79
N TRP A 27 6.22 9.88 -3.24
CA TRP A 27 7.57 10.45 -3.24
C TRP A 27 7.52 11.96 -3.07
N LYS A 28 8.65 12.57 -2.71
CA LYS A 28 8.79 14.02 -2.56
C LYS A 28 9.60 14.59 -3.73
N ALA A 29 8.96 15.43 -4.54
CA ALA A 29 9.60 16.28 -5.53
C ALA A 29 9.58 17.74 -5.00
N GLU A 30 9.00 18.69 -5.73
CA GLU A 30 8.67 20.02 -5.19
C GLU A 30 7.55 19.92 -4.13
N SER A 31 6.60 19.03 -4.36
CA SER A 31 5.52 18.62 -3.46
C SER A 31 5.51 17.12 -3.22
N TRP A 32 4.68 16.68 -2.27
CA TRP A 32 4.38 15.26 -2.09
C TRP A 32 3.50 14.77 -3.25
N GLU A 33 4.03 13.84 -4.03
CA GLU A 33 3.36 13.21 -5.17
C GLU A 33 2.94 11.79 -4.83
N ARG A 34 1.93 11.26 -5.55
CA ARG A 34 1.43 9.90 -5.32
C ARG A 34 0.85 9.24 -6.56
N VAL A 35 0.99 7.92 -6.62
CA VAL A 35 0.26 7.02 -7.54
C VAL A 35 -0.49 5.98 -6.70
N LYS A 36 -1.73 5.67 -7.12
CA LYS A 36 -2.56 4.63 -6.53
C LYS A 36 -2.91 3.59 -7.59
N LEU A 37 -2.78 2.32 -7.24
CA LEU A 37 -3.16 1.17 -8.06
C LEU A 37 -4.27 0.42 -7.32
N THR A 38 -5.37 0.10 -8.00
CA THR A 38 -6.49 -0.63 -7.39
C THR A 38 -6.54 -2.05 -7.95
N GLU A 39 -6.40 -3.05 -7.07
CA GLU A 39 -6.40 -4.46 -7.44
C GLU A 39 -7.35 -5.26 -6.52
N PRO A 40 -8.66 -5.30 -6.84
CA PRO A 40 -9.66 -5.98 -6.02
C PRO A 40 -9.37 -7.48 -5.87
N GLY A 41 -9.64 -8.03 -4.68
CA GLY A 41 -9.46 -9.46 -4.40
C GLY A 41 -8.02 -9.87 -4.06
N SER A 42 -7.06 -8.95 -4.14
CA SER A 42 -5.69 -9.19 -3.69
C SER A 42 -5.56 -9.10 -2.16
N SER A 43 -4.70 -9.96 -1.60
CA SER A 43 -4.26 -9.84 -0.21
C SER A 43 -3.41 -8.58 0.00
N VAL A 44 -3.30 -8.12 1.25
CA VAL A 44 -2.45 -6.97 1.59
C VAL A 44 -1.00 -7.21 1.15
N GLN A 45 -0.46 -8.42 1.36
CA GLN A 45 0.91 -8.76 0.95
C GLN A 45 1.14 -8.65 -0.56
N GLN A 46 0.13 -9.01 -1.37
CA GLN A 46 0.19 -8.82 -2.83
C GLN A 46 0.14 -7.35 -3.20
N LEU A 47 -0.69 -6.54 -2.52
CA LEU A 47 -0.78 -5.10 -2.77
C LEU A 47 0.51 -4.36 -2.36
N GLU A 48 1.11 -4.73 -1.23
CA GLU A 48 2.43 -4.21 -0.81
C GLU A 48 3.50 -4.50 -1.87
N ALA A 49 3.55 -5.74 -2.32
CA ALA A 49 4.49 -6.12 -3.37
C ALA A 49 4.19 -5.43 -4.71
N LEU A 50 2.91 -5.20 -5.02
CA LEU A 50 2.49 -4.46 -6.22
C LEU A 50 2.96 -3.00 -6.17
N ALA A 51 2.85 -2.33 -5.01
CA ALA A 51 3.38 -0.98 -4.82
C ALA A 51 4.90 -0.94 -5.07
N VAL A 52 5.63 -1.87 -4.46
CA VAL A 52 7.08 -1.97 -4.64
C VAL A 52 7.47 -2.30 -6.08
N ALA A 53 6.81 -3.27 -6.71
CA ALA A 53 7.03 -3.63 -8.11
C ALA A 53 6.76 -2.45 -9.05
N HIS A 54 5.71 -1.66 -8.77
CA HIS A 54 5.42 -0.46 -9.52
C HIS A 54 6.53 0.59 -9.35
N ALA A 55 6.96 0.87 -8.13
CA ALA A 55 8.07 1.79 -7.88
C ALA A 55 9.35 1.37 -8.62
N LEU A 56 9.70 0.08 -8.57
CA LEU A 56 10.82 -0.49 -9.30
C LEU A 56 10.70 -0.29 -10.82
N LYS A 57 9.49 -0.41 -11.37
CA LYS A 57 9.23 -0.26 -12.82
C LYS A 57 9.10 1.20 -13.28
N THR A 58 8.78 2.13 -12.40
CA THR A 58 8.62 3.55 -12.75
C THR A 58 9.96 4.24 -13.00
N TRP A 59 11.00 3.91 -12.24
CA TRP A 59 12.31 4.59 -12.32
C TRP A 59 13.43 3.64 -12.74
N LEU A 60 13.34 3.08 -13.95
CA LEU A 60 14.24 2.02 -14.43
C LEU A 60 15.72 2.41 -14.50
N GLN A 61 16.02 3.66 -14.85
CA GLN A 61 17.38 4.13 -15.15
C GLN A 61 18.08 4.88 -14.02
N GLN A 62 17.41 5.13 -12.89
CA GLN A 62 18.01 5.80 -11.73
C GLN A 62 17.89 4.96 -10.47
N HIS A 63 18.83 5.16 -9.55
CA HIS A 63 18.74 4.56 -8.23
C HIS A 63 17.52 5.08 -7.47
N ILE A 64 16.85 4.20 -6.72
CA ILE A 64 15.77 4.57 -5.81
C ILE A 64 15.95 3.91 -4.44
N ASN A 65 15.64 4.65 -3.37
CA ASN A 65 15.45 4.10 -2.04
C ASN A 65 13.95 3.82 -1.84
N ILE A 66 13.57 2.55 -1.73
CA ILE A 66 12.19 2.14 -1.45
C ILE A 66 12.03 1.96 0.05
N VAL A 67 11.14 2.74 0.64
CA VAL A 67 10.75 2.67 2.04
C VAL A 67 9.41 1.96 2.14
N THR A 68 9.36 0.86 2.89
CA THR A 68 8.15 0.06 3.11
C THR A 68 8.04 -0.27 4.59
N ASP A 69 6.82 -0.30 5.12
CA ASP A 69 6.54 -0.81 6.46
C ASP A 69 6.19 -2.32 6.45
N SER A 70 6.09 -2.91 5.26
CA SER A 70 5.86 -4.33 5.06
C SER A 70 7.14 -5.13 5.31
N MET A 71 7.27 -5.65 6.53
CA MET A 71 8.35 -6.57 6.91
C MET A 71 8.43 -7.80 5.97
N PHE A 72 7.29 -8.24 5.43
CA PHE A 72 7.24 -9.35 4.49
C PHE A 72 7.97 -9.01 3.18
N VAL A 73 7.60 -7.90 2.54
CA VAL A 73 8.21 -7.48 1.27
C VAL A 73 9.68 -7.12 1.46
N PHE A 74 10.02 -6.44 2.55
CA PHE A 74 11.40 -6.13 2.90
C PHE A 74 12.27 -7.38 2.99
N LYS A 75 11.87 -8.38 3.78
CA LYS A 75 12.64 -9.63 3.93
C LYS A 75 12.73 -10.42 2.63
N LEU A 76 11.66 -10.41 1.83
CA LEU A 76 11.65 -11.10 0.55
C LEU A 76 12.65 -10.48 -0.43
N LEU A 77 12.65 -9.16 -0.59
CA LEU A 77 13.63 -8.46 -1.42
C LEU A 77 15.07 -8.63 -0.91
N LEU A 78 15.27 -8.64 0.41
CA LEU A 78 16.59 -8.90 0.99
C LEU A 78 17.07 -10.32 0.66
N SER A 79 16.18 -11.32 0.71
CA SER A 79 16.54 -12.71 0.34
C SER A 79 16.91 -12.87 -1.15
N MET A 80 16.38 -12.00 -2.02
CA MET A 80 16.73 -11.96 -3.45
C MET A 80 18.12 -11.37 -3.74
N THR A 81 18.82 -10.84 -2.72
CA THR A 81 20.24 -10.48 -2.86
C THR A 81 21.13 -11.72 -3.00
N THR A 82 20.63 -12.89 -2.59
CA THR A 82 21.32 -14.19 -2.68
C THR A 82 20.60 -15.12 -3.65
N PRO A 83 21.33 -15.98 -4.40
CA PRO A 83 20.71 -16.98 -5.27
C PRO A 83 19.85 -18.00 -4.48
N GLY A 84 18.77 -18.51 -5.08
CA GLY A 84 17.98 -19.64 -4.54
C GLY A 84 16.71 -19.28 -3.76
N TRP A 85 16.11 -18.11 -4.03
CA TRP A 85 14.85 -17.69 -3.40
C TRP A 85 13.63 -18.49 -3.94
N ALA A 86 12.54 -18.56 -3.17
CA ALA A 86 11.37 -19.40 -3.47
C ALA A 86 10.41 -18.75 -4.48
N GLY A 87 10.14 -19.45 -5.60
CA GLY A 87 9.31 -19.04 -6.75
C GLY A 87 7.81 -18.75 -6.52
N THR A 88 7.44 -18.06 -5.44
CA THR A 88 6.06 -17.62 -5.21
C THR A 88 5.64 -16.55 -6.24
N PRO A 89 4.34 -16.38 -6.55
CA PRO A 89 3.90 -15.36 -7.49
C PRO A 89 4.35 -13.93 -7.14
N ILE A 90 4.34 -13.58 -5.85
CA ILE A 90 4.84 -12.27 -5.37
C ILE A 90 6.32 -12.12 -5.68
N ALA A 91 7.08 -13.17 -5.43
CA ALA A 91 8.52 -13.12 -5.56
C ALA A 91 8.95 -13.11 -7.03
N ILE A 92 8.24 -13.81 -7.92
CA ILE A 92 8.40 -13.71 -9.37
C ILE A 92 8.12 -12.27 -9.84
N MET A 93 7.02 -11.66 -9.40
CA MET A 93 6.67 -10.28 -9.77
C MET A 93 7.76 -9.28 -9.38
N LEU A 94 8.33 -9.41 -8.18
CA LEU A 94 9.40 -8.55 -7.70
C LEU A 94 10.72 -8.82 -8.44
N GLU A 95 11.05 -10.08 -8.73
CA GLU A 95 12.24 -10.41 -9.52
C GLU A 95 12.13 -9.83 -10.94
N GLU A 96 11.00 -10.01 -11.62
CA GLU A 96 10.78 -9.43 -12.95
C GLU A 96 10.92 -7.90 -12.93
N ALA A 97 10.38 -7.23 -11.91
CA ALA A 97 10.54 -5.80 -11.73
C ALA A 97 12.01 -5.40 -11.54
N LEU A 98 12.77 -6.16 -10.76
CA LEU A 98 14.20 -5.93 -10.56
C LEU A 98 15.02 -6.21 -11.83
N GLN A 99 14.67 -7.24 -12.60
CA GLN A 99 15.35 -7.64 -13.84
C GLN A 99 15.14 -6.63 -14.98
N GLN A 100 14.08 -5.84 -14.96
CA GLN A 100 13.84 -4.78 -15.93
C GLN A 100 14.64 -3.49 -15.68
N ARG A 101 15.23 -3.33 -14.48
CA ARG A 101 15.94 -2.09 -14.11
C ARG A 101 17.38 -2.04 -14.62
N ASP A 102 17.79 -0.90 -15.14
CA ASP A 102 19.20 -0.64 -15.45
C ASP A 102 19.99 -0.19 -14.22
N ALA A 103 19.29 0.43 -13.25
CA ALA A 103 19.87 0.94 -12.01
C ALA A 103 19.54 0.08 -10.78
N THR A 104 20.30 0.29 -9.69
CA THR A 104 20.09 -0.38 -8.41
C THR A 104 18.88 0.16 -7.65
N ALA A 105 18.47 -0.53 -6.59
CA ALA A 105 17.51 -0.03 -5.62
C ALA A 105 17.96 -0.41 -4.20
N SER A 106 17.75 0.46 -3.22
CA SER A 106 17.93 0.14 -1.80
C SER A 106 16.58 -0.04 -1.16
N ILE A 107 16.43 -1.01 -0.26
CA ILE A 107 15.16 -1.25 0.43
C ILE A 107 15.35 -0.93 1.91
N ILE A 108 14.45 -0.11 2.43
CA ILE A 108 14.46 0.41 3.78
C ILE A 108 13.17 -0.04 4.44
N HIS A 109 13.28 -0.68 5.59
CA HIS A 109 12.13 -1.03 6.39
C HIS A 109 11.91 0.02 7.48
N VAL A 110 10.72 0.60 7.52
CA VAL A 110 10.24 1.42 8.64
C VAL A 110 9.26 0.62 9.47
N ARG A 111 9.15 0.89 10.78
CA ARG A 111 8.08 0.27 11.58
C ARG A 111 6.81 1.07 11.40
N SER A 112 5.70 0.40 11.13
CA SER A 112 4.39 1.03 11.16
C SER A 112 4.16 1.68 12.52
N HIS A 113 3.64 2.91 12.53
CA HIS A 113 3.32 3.68 13.75
C HIS A 113 4.50 3.96 14.69
N ASP A 114 5.74 4.07 14.19
CA ASP A 114 6.84 4.55 15.01
C ASP A 114 6.59 6.02 15.42
N THR A 115 6.84 6.35 16.69
CA THR A 115 6.56 7.69 17.25
C THR A 115 7.70 8.67 17.04
N VAL A 116 8.81 8.19 16.47
CA VAL A 116 10.00 9.00 16.20
C VAL A 116 9.78 9.80 14.91
N SER A 117 9.67 11.12 15.06
CA SER A 117 9.57 12.04 13.93
C SER A 117 10.84 12.03 13.09
N GLY A 118 10.70 11.86 11.77
CA GLY A 118 11.79 11.93 10.81
C GLY A 118 11.31 11.84 9.37
N TYR A 119 12.20 12.08 8.40
CA TYR A 119 11.87 12.08 6.97
C TYR A 119 11.18 10.78 6.52
N TYR A 120 11.68 9.63 7.00
CA TYR A 120 11.09 8.35 6.64
C TYR A 120 9.69 8.16 7.22
N GLN A 121 9.46 8.62 8.45
CA GLN A 121 8.14 8.55 9.08
C GLN A 121 7.15 9.50 8.40
N GLU A 122 7.56 10.72 8.04
CA GLU A 122 6.70 11.66 7.30
C GLU A 122 6.24 11.05 5.97
N GLY A 123 7.15 10.45 5.22
CA GLY A 123 6.81 9.81 3.94
C GLY A 123 5.95 8.56 4.12
N ASN A 124 6.18 7.78 5.17
CA ASN A 124 5.32 6.65 5.52
C ASN A 124 3.89 7.13 5.83
N ASP A 125 3.74 8.14 6.69
CA ASP A 125 2.42 8.69 7.03
C ASP A 125 1.67 9.21 5.80
N LYS A 126 2.40 9.74 4.80
CA LYS A 126 1.81 10.13 3.50
C LYS A 126 1.36 8.92 2.68
N ALA A 127 2.15 7.84 2.66
CA ALA A 127 1.77 6.58 2.02
C ALA A 127 0.53 5.98 2.70
N ASP A 128 0.54 5.84 4.02
CA ASP A 128 -0.59 5.42 4.86
C ASP A 128 -1.86 6.23 4.59
N SER A 129 -1.74 7.55 4.61
CA SER A 129 -2.86 8.44 4.35
C SER A 129 -3.36 8.33 2.91
N ALA A 130 -2.51 7.96 1.95
CA ALA A 130 -2.90 7.76 0.57
C ALA A 130 -3.48 6.36 0.34
N ALA A 131 -3.03 5.32 1.05
CA ALA A 131 -3.64 3.99 0.99
C ALA A 131 -5.01 3.99 1.67
N LYS A 132 -5.18 4.80 2.72
CA LYS A 132 -6.49 5.18 3.25
C LYS A 132 -7.27 5.91 2.16
N GLY A 133 -8.18 5.18 1.51
CA GLY A 133 -9.08 5.73 0.50
C GLY A 133 -10.11 6.68 1.11
N VAL A 134 -10.70 7.52 0.27
CA VAL A 134 -11.94 8.22 0.62
C VAL A 134 -13.05 7.20 0.48
N TRP A 135 -13.62 6.78 1.60
CA TRP A 135 -14.72 5.85 1.58
C TRP A 135 -15.97 6.50 1.01
N THR A 136 -16.50 5.90 -0.05
CA THR A 136 -17.74 6.36 -0.66
C THR A 136 -18.93 5.65 -0.03
N VAL A 137 -20.07 6.34 0.01
CA VAL A 137 -21.36 5.75 0.42
C VAL A 137 -21.67 4.49 -0.38
N ALA A 138 -21.25 4.42 -1.66
CA ALA A 138 -21.39 3.25 -2.51
C ALA A 138 -20.63 2.02 -1.97
N ARG A 139 -19.41 2.20 -1.46
CA ARG A 139 -18.64 1.09 -0.88
C ARG A 139 -19.18 0.67 0.48
N ALA A 140 -19.62 1.64 1.30
CA ALA A 140 -20.31 1.34 2.55
C ALA A 140 -21.59 0.53 2.31
N ARG A 141 -22.32 0.84 1.24
CA ARG A 141 -23.48 0.06 0.79
C ARG A 141 -23.10 -1.37 0.43
N ALA A 142 -22.07 -1.58 -0.40
CA ALA A 142 -21.61 -2.92 -0.76
C ALA A 142 -21.20 -3.78 0.45
N ILE A 143 -20.55 -3.17 1.46
CA ILE A 143 -20.18 -3.85 2.71
C ILE A 143 -21.42 -4.19 3.54
N HIS A 144 -22.35 -3.24 3.67
CA HIS A 144 -23.60 -3.48 4.38
C HIS A 144 -24.46 -4.55 3.71
N ASP A 145 -24.51 -4.58 2.38
CA ASP A 145 -25.27 -5.59 1.62
C ASP A 145 -24.71 -7.01 1.81
N HIS A 146 -23.42 -7.15 2.13
CA HIS A 146 -22.80 -8.45 2.44
C HIS A 146 -22.89 -8.83 3.92
N LEU A 147 -22.66 -7.88 4.83
CA LEU A 147 -22.44 -8.19 6.25
C LEU A 147 -23.60 -7.76 7.16
N HIS A 148 -24.53 -6.95 6.66
CA HIS A 148 -25.65 -6.36 7.39
C HIS A 148 -25.25 -5.71 8.74
N ILE A 149 -24.05 -5.14 8.81
CA ILE A 149 -23.55 -4.48 10.03
C ILE A 149 -24.28 -3.15 10.28
N GLY A 150 -24.50 -2.83 11.56
CA GLY A 150 -25.21 -1.61 11.97
C GLY A 150 -24.43 -0.32 11.68
N ALA A 151 -25.14 0.81 11.63
CA ALA A 151 -24.61 2.09 11.16
C ALA A 151 -23.35 2.58 11.91
N LYS A 152 -23.25 2.34 13.22
CA LYS A 152 -22.04 2.71 14.01
C LYS A 152 -20.82 1.90 13.58
N ALA A 153 -20.99 0.59 13.40
CA ALA A 153 -19.91 -0.29 12.95
C ALA A 153 -19.52 0.04 11.51
N LEU A 154 -20.51 0.31 10.66
CA LEU A 154 -20.30 0.70 9.26
C LEU A 154 -19.58 2.05 9.15
N ALA A 155 -19.98 3.06 9.93
CA ALA A 155 -19.34 4.37 9.95
C ALA A 155 -17.88 4.29 10.37
N ARG A 156 -17.57 3.50 11.40
CA ARG A 156 -16.19 3.29 11.86
C ARG A 156 -15.37 2.48 10.85
N HIS A 157 -15.96 1.42 10.28
CA HIS A 157 -15.26 0.55 9.33
C HIS A 157 -14.93 1.29 8.04
N CYS A 158 -15.89 2.07 7.56
CA CYS A 158 -15.77 2.83 6.33
C CYS A 158 -15.33 4.28 6.56
N ASP A 159 -14.87 4.67 7.75
CA ASP A 159 -14.50 6.07 8.08
C ASP A 159 -15.42 7.15 7.44
N ILE A 160 -16.76 6.92 7.48
CA ILE A 160 -17.77 7.82 6.91
C ILE A 160 -18.59 8.48 8.02
N PRO A 161 -19.20 9.65 7.77
CA PRO A 161 -20.14 10.25 8.70
C PRO A 161 -21.23 9.26 9.12
N ILE A 162 -21.56 9.23 10.41
CA ILE A 162 -22.61 8.35 10.94
C ILE A 162 -23.97 8.58 10.28
N THR A 163 -24.23 9.79 9.77
CA THR A 163 -25.43 10.13 8.99
C THR A 163 -25.48 9.34 7.70
N ALA A 164 -24.42 9.36 6.90
CA ALA A 164 -24.32 8.58 5.66
C ALA A 164 -24.43 7.07 5.92
N ALA A 165 -23.83 6.56 6.99
CA ALA A 165 -23.96 5.15 7.37
C ALA A 165 -25.39 4.78 7.78
N ARG A 166 -26.11 5.67 8.47
CA ARG A 166 -27.52 5.46 8.80
C ARG A 166 -28.38 5.41 7.55
N ASP A 167 -28.14 6.28 6.57
CA ASP A 167 -28.87 6.27 5.30
C ASP A 167 -28.69 4.96 4.54
N VAL A 168 -27.47 4.39 4.55
CA VAL A 168 -27.19 3.07 3.97
C VAL A 168 -28.01 1.97 4.64
N VAL A 169 -28.02 1.92 5.97
CA VAL A 169 -28.77 0.90 6.74
C VAL A 169 -30.29 1.08 6.60
N ALA A 170 -30.76 2.33 6.59
CA ALA A 170 -32.18 2.68 6.45
C ALA A 170 -32.77 2.25 5.10
N THR A 171 -31.94 2.20 4.07
CA THR A 171 -32.34 1.82 2.71
C THR A 171 -32.19 0.31 2.45
N CYS A 172 -31.71 -0.47 3.42
CA CYS A 172 -31.55 -1.93 3.28
C CYS A 172 -32.86 -2.67 3.57
N PRO A 173 -33.48 -3.37 2.59
CA PRO A 173 -34.77 -4.03 2.77
C PRO A 173 -34.72 -5.23 3.73
N TYR A 174 -33.53 -5.78 3.99
CA TYR A 174 -33.33 -6.91 4.91
C TYR A 174 -33.26 -6.46 6.37
N CYS A 175 -32.73 -5.26 6.63
CA CYS A 175 -32.55 -4.73 7.98
C CYS A 175 -33.74 -3.89 8.48
N GLN A 176 -34.69 -3.56 7.60
CA GLN A 176 -35.92 -2.82 7.93
C GLN A 176 -37.13 -3.73 8.21
N ARG A 177 -36.93 -5.04 8.28
CA ARG A 177 -37.97 -6.00 8.68
C ARG A 177 -38.03 -6.18 10.18
#